data_AF-A0A3M8BD17-F1
#
_entry.id   AF-A0A3M8BD17-F1
#
_cell.length_a   1.000
_cell.length_b   1.000
_cell.length_c   1.000
_cell.angle_alpha   90.00
_cell.angle_beta   90.00
_cell.angle_gamma   90.00
#
_symmetry.space_group_name_H-M   'P 1'
#
loop_
_entity.id
_entity.type
_entity.pdbx_description
1 polymer ?
#
loop_
_entity_poly.entity_id
_entity_poly.type
_entity_poly.pdbx_seq_one_letter_code
_entity_poly.pdbx_strand_id
1 'polypeptide(L)'
;MNKWKNSMVIATISLGLTLPSFAQAAEAGLPDVEMTPISRTAHSHGEHGQVHKKIHPGMHGSAHQKMYMLLLAEKYTPDSVNQWQEVFRERERLMSEYAALREDPKWKAKREERRQLVSKLKEQVKKGEITNEQMEQQLAQWKEKNMGIPGTKEERDARKARMEKMRMTHEAFHAAIESGDAAKIKEVLPQMLEQMKAKNTLLAQKLEQRKK
;
A
#
# COMPACT_ATOMS: atom_id res chain seq x y z
N MET A 1 41.46 -12.38 39.06
CA MET A 1 41.18 -12.28 40.51
C MET A 1 40.93 -10.83 40.87
N ASN A 2 39.84 -10.59 41.61
CA ASN A 2 39.46 -9.37 42.36
C ASN A 2 38.94 -8.15 41.56
N LYS A 3 37.84 -7.48 41.91
CA LYS A 3 36.77 -7.67 42.90
C LYS A 3 35.55 -6.82 42.43
N TRP A 4 34.35 -7.27 42.77
CA TRP A 4 33.06 -6.64 42.51
C TRP A 4 32.84 -5.32 43.25
N LYS A 5 31.86 -4.50 42.82
CA LYS A 5 30.77 -4.01 43.68
C LYS A 5 29.61 -3.35 42.92
N ASN A 6 28.42 -3.74 43.36
CA ASN A 6 27.08 -3.42 42.90
C ASN A 6 26.72 -1.94 42.97
N SER A 7 25.75 -1.52 42.14
CA SER A 7 24.61 -0.72 42.61
C SER A 7 23.40 -0.92 41.70
N MET A 8 22.39 -1.55 42.29
CA MET A 8 21.04 -1.78 41.82
C MET A 8 20.19 -0.58 42.25
N VAL A 9 19.42 0.05 41.35
CA VAL A 9 18.34 0.96 41.75
C VAL A 9 17.06 0.58 41.02
N ILE A 10 16.02 0.53 41.83
CA ILE A 10 14.72 -0.10 41.70
C ILE A 10 13.78 0.75 40.84
N ALA A 11 12.90 0.04 40.13
CA ALA A 11 11.78 0.56 39.35
C ALA A 11 10.66 1.13 40.24
N THR A 12 10.06 2.22 39.78
CA THR A 12 8.70 2.63 40.16
C THR A 12 7.96 3.09 38.91
N ILE A 13 7.13 2.19 38.36
CA ILE A 13 6.12 2.53 37.36
C ILE A 13 4.79 2.66 38.11
N SER A 14 4.31 3.88 38.27
CA SER A 14 3.00 4.19 38.83
C SER A 14 1.95 4.06 37.73
N LEU A 15 1.18 2.97 37.74
CA LEU A 15 -0.02 2.77 36.92
C LEU A 15 -1.18 3.61 37.50
N GLY A 16 -1.49 4.73 36.85
CA GLY A 16 -2.72 5.49 37.06
C GLY A 16 -3.70 5.23 35.92
N LEU A 17 -4.58 4.24 36.08
CA LEU A 17 -5.76 4.02 35.25
C LEU A 17 -6.95 4.71 35.92
N THR A 18 -7.43 5.80 35.34
CA THR A 18 -8.77 6.36 35.64
C THR A 18 -9.59 6.32 34.36
N LEU A 19 -10.43 5.29 34.23
CA LEU A 19 -11.48 5.24 33.22
C LEU A 19 -12.71 5.98 33.74
N PRO A 20 -13.24 6.99 33.05
CA PRO A 20 -14.57 7.51 33.32
C PRO A 20 -15.64 6.56 32.78
N SER A 21 -16.60 6.26 33.65
CA SER A 21 -17.78 5.43 33.50
C SER A 21 -18.58 5.68 32.22
N PHE A 22 -18.93 4.60 31.51
CA PHE A 22 -20.03 4.63 30.55
C PHE A 22 -21.35 4.55 31.32
N ALA A 23 -22.13 5.63 31.29
CA ALA A 23 -23.53 5.61 31.69
C ALA A 23 -24.35 4.92 30.59
N GLN A 24 -25.04 3.83 30.93
CA GLN A 24 -26.20 3.33 30.18
C GLN A 24 -27.39 4.24 30.50
N ALA A 25 -27.99 4.82 29.47
CA ALA A 25 -29.30 5.46 29.56
C ALA A 25 -30.29 4.67 28.71
N ALA A 26 -31.47 4.51 29.29
CA ALA A 26 -32.50 3.54 28.98
C ALA A 26 -33.20 3.73 27.63
N GLU A 27 -33.71 2.59 27.15
CA GLU A 27 -34.90 2.41 26.34
C GLU A 27 -35.97 3.50 26.52
N ALA A 28 -36.37 4.11 25.42
CA ALA A 28 -37.68 4.70 25.25
C ALA A 28 -38.24 4.20 23.92
N GLY A 29 -39.27 3.37 24.02
CA GLY A 29 -39.96 2.78 22.88
C GLY A 29 -40.99 3.71 22.24
N LEU A 30 -41.18 3.44 20.94
CA LEU A 30 -42.40 3.55 20.12
C LEU A 30 -42.83 4.96 19.63
N PRO A 31 -43.49 5.07 18.45
CA PRO A 31 -44.31 4.04 17.79
C PRO A 31 -44.07 3.74 16.32
N ASP A 32 -44.60 2.56 15.98
CA ASP A 32 -44.98 2.00 14.70
C ASP A 32 -45.43 3.02 13.64
N VAL A 33 -44.89 2.88 12.43
CA VAL A 33 -45.59 3.25 11.20
C VAL A 33 -45.39 2.13 10.19
N GLU A 34 -46.41 1.28 10.15
CA GLU A 34 -46.74 0.43 9.02
C GLU A 34 -46.97 1.29 7.77
N MET A 35 -46.21 1.07 6.71
CA MET A 35 -46.61 1.37 5.34
C MET A 35 -46.08 0.27 4.40
N THR A 36 -46.98 -0.13 3.51
CA THR A 36 -47.10 -1.38 2.76
C THR A 36 -46.13 -1.54 1.56
N PRO A 37 -46.06 -2.76 0.96
CA PRO A 37 -44.97 -3.15 0.07
C PRO A 37 -45.25 -2.78 -1.39
N ILE A 38 -44.30 -2.12 -2.05
CA ILE A 38 -44.33 -1.92 -3.51
C ILE A 38 -43.07 -2.50 -4.16
N SER A 39 -43.32 -3.61 -4.84
CA SER A 39 -42.77 -4.05 -6.13
C SER A 39 -41.25 -4.19 -6.31
N ARG A 40 -40.89 -5.48 -6.39
CA ARG A 40 -39.85 -6.06 -7.25
C ARG A 40 -39.49 -5.20 -8.46
N THR A 41 -38.23 -4.79 -8.54
CA THR A 41 -37.47 -4.91 -9.78
C THR A 41 -36.16 -5.61 -9.45
N ALA A 42 -36.10 -6.87 -9.84
CA ALA A 42 -34.87 -7.64 -9.88
C ALA A 42 -33.90 -6.95 -10.83
N HIS A 43 -32.95 -6.18 -10.31
CA HIS A 43 -31.69 -5.96 -10.99
C HIS A 43 -30.82 -7.17 -10.70
N SER A 44 -30.95 -8.16 -11.59
CA SER A 44 -29.97 -9.21 -11.80
C SER A 44 -28.62 -8.56 -12.07
N HIS A 45 -27.83 -8.36 -11.01
CA HIS A 45 -26.42 -8.11 -11.15
C HIS A 45 -25.80 -9.40 -11.66
N GLY A 46 -25.55 -9.43 -12.96
CA GLY A 46 -24.73 -10.44 -13.60
C GLY A 46 -23.47 -10.65 -12.77
N GLU A 47 -23.22 -11.92 -12.50
CA GLU A 47 -22.11 -12.51 -11.78
C GLU A 47 -20.79 -12.14 -12.46
N HIS A 48 -20.38 -10.89 -12.32
CA HIS A 48 -18.98 -10.52 -12.44
C HIS A 48 -18.36 -10.88 -11.10
N GLY A 49 -17.47 -11.86 -11.13
CA GLY A 49 -16.52 -12.12 -10.05
C GLY A 49 -15.77 -10.83 -9.73
N GLN A 50 -16.39 -10.00 -8.89
CA GLN A 50 -15.81 -8.83 -8.28
C GLN A 50 -14.81 -9.35 -7.27
N VAL A 51 -13.65 -9.77 -7.76
CA VAL A 51 -12.42 -9.52 -7.04
C VAL A 51 -12.34 -7.99 -6.97
N HIS A 52 -13.05 -7.41 -6.00
CA HIS A 52 -12.75 -6.09 -5.48
C HIS A 52 -11.30 -6.17 -5.02
N LYS A 53 -10.37 -5.96 -5.97
CA LYS A 53 -9.05 -5.47 -5.63
C LYS A 53 -9.35 -4.13 -5.01
N LYS A 54 -9.51 -4.11 -3.69
CA LYS A 54 -9.43 -2.91 -2.86
C LYS A 54 -8.23 -2.18 -3.44
N ILE A 55 -8.50 -1.07 -4.12
CA ILE A 55 -7.44 -0.18 -4.58
C ILE A 55 -6.89 0.34 -3.27
N HIS A 56 -5.90 -0.36 -2.72
CA HIS A 56 -5.24 0.09 -1.51
C HIS A 56 -4.71 1.48 -1.86
N PRO A 57 -5.21 2.56 -1.23
CA PRO A 57 -4.67 3.88 -1.44
C PRO A 57 -3.17 3.76 -1.19
N GLY A 58 -2.40 4.25 -2.15
CA GLY A 58 -1.08 3.72 -2.46
C GLY A 58 -0.19 3.46 -1.26
N MET A 59 0.64 2.43 -1.39
CA MET A 59 1.86 2.16 -0.60
C MET A 59 2.85 3.34 -0.62
N HIS A 60 2.43 4.53 -0.24
CA HIS A 60 3.30 5.42 0.50
C HIS A 60 3.68 4.64 1.74
N GLY A 61 4.98 4.57 2.05
CA GLY A 61 5.36 4.11 3.38
C GLY A 61 4.72 5.10 4.33
N SER A 62 3.59 4.71 4.94
CA SER A 62 2.84 5.62 5.80
C SER A 62 3.78 6.07 6.91
N ALA A 63 3.56 7.25 7.49
CA ALA A 63 4.32 7.69 8.66
C ALA A 63 4.37 6.58 9.74
N HIS A 64 3.29 5.79 9.83
CA HIS A 64 3.21 4.59 10.64
C HIS A 64 4.19 3.47 10.23
N GLN A 65 4.30 3.11 8.94
CA GLN A 65 5.28 2.12 8.49
C GLN A 65 6.73 2.57 8.79
N LYS A 66 7.05 3.85 8.55
CA LYS A 66 8.37 4.42 8.84
C LYS A 66 8.68 4.31 10.34
N MET A 67 7.76 4.79 11.19
CA MET A 67 7.89 4.72 12.63
C MET A 67 8.08 3.28 13.11
N TYR A 68 7.21 2.38 12.67
CA TYR A 68 7.24 0.97 13.05
C TYR A 68 8.57 0.30 12.68
N MET A 69 9.09 0.58 11.47
CA MET A 69 10.35 -0.01 11.04
C MET A 69 11.56 0.56 11.78
N LEU A 70 11.54 1.85 12.12
CA LEU A 70 12.61 2.47 12.93
C LEU A 70 12.61 1.90 14.35
N LEU A 71 11.45 1.77 15.00
CA LEU A 71 11.36 1.17 16.35
C LEU A 71 11.89 -0.28 16.36
N LEU A 72 11.56 -1.07 15.33
CA LEU A 72 12.08 -2.42 15.20
C LEU A 72 13.59 -2.43 14.94
N ALA A 73 14.09 -1.53 14.10
CA ALA A 73 15.52 -1.40 13.85
C ALA A 73 16.28 -1.00 15.12
N GLU A 74 15.80 -0.03 15.89
CA GLU A 74 16.40 0.38 17.17
C GLU A 74 16.47 -0.77 18.16
N LYS A 75 15.39 -1.56 18.27
CA LYS A 75 15.31 -2.68 19.21
C LYS A 75 16.16 -3.88 18.81
N TYR A 76 16.18 -4.22 17.52
CA TYR A 76 16.71 -5.50 17.05
C TYR A 76 18.00 -5.36 16.24
N THR A 77 18.15 -4.30 15.46
CA THR A 77 19.31 -4.08 14.55
C THR A 77 19.82 -2.63 14.64
N PRO A 78 20.28 -2.19 15.84
CA PRO A 78 20.56 -0.77 16.11
C PRO A 78 21.61 -0.16 15.16
N ASP A 79 22.59 -0.95 14.73
CA ASP A 79 23.65 -0.52 13.81
C ASP A 79 23.12 -0.09 12.42
N SER A 80 21.89 -0.49 12.07
CA SER A 80 21.25 -0.19 10.79
C SER A 80 20.23 0.97 10.83
N VAL A 81 19.97 1.56 12.01
CA VAL A 81 18.94 2.61 12.18
C VAL A 81 19.19 3.80 11.25
N ASN A 82 20.44 4.27 11.15
CA ASN A 82 20.79 5.37 10.27
C ASN A 82 20.52 5.04 8.80
N GLN A 83 20.79 3.80 8.37
CA GLN A 83 20.49 3.36 7.01
C GLN A 83 18.98 3.35 6.73
N TRP A 84 18.17 2.92 7.69
CA TRP A 84 16.71 3.01 7.58
C TRP A 84 16.23 4.45 7.42
N GLN A 85 16.75 5.38 8.24
CA GLN A 85 16.40 6.80 8.15
C GLN A 85 16.76 7.39 6.78
N GLU A 86 17.95 7.10 6.26
CA GLU A 86 18.40 7.51 4.93
C GLU A 86 17.49 6.99 3.82
N VAL A 87 17.18 5.69 3.85
CA VAL A 87 16.31 5.06 2.87
C VAL A 87 14.90 5.65 2.91
N PHE A 88 14.36 5.99 4.08
CA PHE A 88 13.07 6.66 4.17
C PHE A 88 13.11 8.11 3.68
N ARG A 89 14.16 8.88 4.02
CA ARG A 89 14.34 10.25 3.50
C ARG A 89 14.41 10.26 1.98
N GLU A 90 15.19 9.35 1.41
CA GLU A 90 15.30 9.22 -0.04
C GLU A 90 13.96 8.83 -0.67
N ARG A 91 13.23 7.91 -0.04
CA ARG A 91 11.89 7.53 -0.49
C ARG A 91 10.93 8.72 -0.49
N GLU A 92 10.93 9.52 0.57
CA GLU A 92 10.11 10.73 0.68
C GLU A 92 10.45 11.75 -0.42
N ARG A 93 11.74 12.02 -0.64
CA ARG A 93 12.22 12.89 -1.72
C ARG A 93 11.73 12.41 -3.09
N LEU A 94 11.98 11.14 -3.42
CA LEU A 94 11.58 10.54 -4.69
C LEU A 94 10.05 10.57 -4.88
N MET A 95 9.28 10.28 -3.83
CA MET A 95 7.82 10.31 -3.92
C MET A 95 7.29 11.74 -4.10
N SER A 96 7.93 12.75 -3.49
CA SER A 96 7.60 14.16 -3.68
C SER A 96 7.87 14.61 -5.12
N GLU A 97 9.03 14.26 -5.69
CA GLU A 97 9.33 14.51 -7.11
C GLU A 97 8.34 13.81 -8.03
N TYR A 98 7.96 12.57 -7.71
CA TYR A 98 6.98 11.83 -8.49
C TYR A 98 5.60 12.47 -8.44
N ALA A 99 5.22 13.02 -7.28
CA ALA A 99 3.97 13.76 -7.12
C ALA A 99 3.98 15.05 -7.94
N ALA A 100 5.09 15.81 -7.94
CA ALA A 100 5.24 17.01 -8.76
C ALA A 100 5.07 16.72 -10.26
N LEU A 101 5.62 15.60 -10.76
CA LEU A 101 5.40 15.17 -12.15
C LEU A 101 3.93 14.86 -12.47
N ARG A 102 3.10 14.53 -11.48
CA ARG A 102 1.66 14.32 -11.73
C ARG A 102 0.91 15.62 -12.00
N GLU A 103 1.48 16.75 -11.56
CA GLU A 103 0.91 18.08 -11.73
C GLU A 103 1.32 18.75 -13.05
N ASP A 104 2.35 18.22 -13.70
CA ASP A 104 2.80 18.64 -15.03
C ASP A 104 1.65 18.59 -16.06
N PRO A 105 1.41 19.67 -16.82
CA PRO A 105 0.41 19.72 -17.89
C PRO A 105 0.47 18.53 -18.86
N LYS A 106 1.67 18.04 -19.22
CA LYS A 106 1.87 16.87 -20.11
C LYS A 106 1.18 15.63 -19.54
N TRP A 107 1.32 15.39 -18.24
CA TRP A 107 0.76 14.22 -17.57
C TRP A 107 -0.71 14.41 -17.19
N LYS A 108 -1.16 15.64 -16.94
CA LYS A 108 -2.58 15.97 -16.77
C LYS A 108 -3.37 15.73 -18.06
N ALA A 109 -2.89 16.24 -19.20
CA ALA A 109 -3.53 16.07 -20.50
C ALA A 109 -3.70 14.58 -20.87
N LYS A 110 -2.63 13.78 -20.75
CA LYS A 110 -2.68 12.32 -21.00
C LYS A 110 -3.68 11.58 -20.09
N ARG A 111 -3.83 12.03 -18.84
CA ARG A 111 -4.78 11.43 -17.89
C ARG A 111 -6.22 11.75 -18.27
N GLU A 112 -6.47 12.97 -18.69
CA GLU A 112 -7.80 13.40 -19.14
C GLU A 112 -8.17 12.73 -20.47
N GLU A 113 -7.24 12.63 -21.43
CA GLU A 113 -7.42 11.86 -22.66
C GLU A 113 -7.83 10.40 -22.36
N ARG A 114 -7.12 9.76 -21.42
CA ARG A 114 -7.48 8.40 -20.97
C ARG A 114 -8.88 8.35 -20.36
N ARG A 115 -9.24 9.35 -19.54
CA ARG A 115 -10.54 9.40 -18.88
C ARG A 115 -11.66 9.49 -19.91
N GLN A 116 -11.51 10.37 -20.90
CA GLN A 116 -12.46 10.53 -22.00
C GLN A 116 -12.58 9.25 -22.83
N LEU A 117 -11.45 8.62 -23.19
CA LEU A 117 -11.44 7.34 -23.89
C LEU A 117 -12.20 6.26 -23.10
N VAL A 118 -11.90 6.09 -21.82
CA VAL A 118 -12.58 5.11 -20.97
C VAL A 118 -14.08 5.40 -20.87
N SER A 119 -14.49 6.67 -20.76
CA SER A 119 -15.90 7.04 -20.69
C SER A 119 -16.63 6.67 -21.98
N LYS A 120 -16.05 7.03 -23.14
CA LYS A 120 -16.60 6.71 -24.45
C LYS A 120 -16.73 5.20 -24.65
N LEU A 121 -15.69 4.42 -24.35
CA LEU A 121 -15.73 2.97 -24.51
C LEU A 121 -16.77 2.32 -23.60
N LYS A 122 -16.93 2.80 -22.37
CA LYS A 122 -17.99 2.32 -21.47
C LYS A 122 -19.38 2.58 -22.02
N GLU A 123 -19.61 3.71 -22.68
CA GLU A 123 -20.89 3.98 -23.33
C GLU A 123 -21.13 3.06 -24.53
N GLN A 124 -20.11 2.81 -25.35
CA GLN A 124 -20.20 1.89 -26.48
C GLN A 124 -20.47 0.45 -26.03
N VAL A 125 -19.85 0.00 -24.93
CA VAL A 125 -20.18 -1.29 -24.30
C VAL A 125 -21.63 -1.32 -23.84
N LYS A 126 -22.12 -0.26 -23.17
CA LYS A 126 -23.52 -0.19 -22.71
C LYS A 126 -24.52 -0.21 -23.86
N LYS A 127 -24.18 0.41 -25.01
CA LYS A 127 -24.99 0.40 -26.22
C LYS A 127 -24.88 -0.93 -27.00
N GLY A 128 -23.97 -1.82 -26.61
CA GLY A 128 -23.70 -3.08 -27.32
C GLY A 128 -22.92 -2.90 -28.63
N GLU A 129 -22.38 -1.70 -28.91
CA GLU A 129 -21.56 -1.42 -30.10
C GLU A 129 -20.21 -2.14 -30.05
N ILE A 130 -19.68 -2.34 -28.85
CA ILE A 130 -18.44 -3.10 -28.61
C ILE A 130 -18.61 -4.04 -27.42
N THR A 131 -17.80 -5.10 -27.38
CA THR A 131 -17.71 -5.99 -26.21
C THR A 131 -16.75 -5.44 -25.16
N ASN A 132 -16.85 -5.95 -23.93
CA ASN A 132 -15.87 -5.66 -22.88
C ASN A 132 -14.44 -6.01 -23.30
N GLU A 133 -14.25 -7.11 -24.03
CA GLU A 133 -12.94 -7.55 -24.53
C GLU A 133 -12.35 -6.54 -25.53
N GLN A 134 -13.17 -6.00 -26.43
CA GLN A 134 -12.75 -4.96 -27.37
C GLN A 134 -12.39 -3.66 -26.64
N MET A 135 -13.13 -3.28 -25.60
CA MET A 135 -12.75 -2.14 -24.74
C MET A 135 -11.37 -2.37 -24.08
N GLU A 136 -11.12 -3.55 -23.52
CA GLU A 136 -9.83 -3.87 -22.91
C GLU A 136 -8.67 -3.79 -23.91
N GLN A 137 -8.86 -4.32 -25.11
CA GLN A 137 -7.88 -4.24 -26.21
C GLN A 137 -7.56 -2.79 -26.59
N GLN A 138 -8.58 -1.95 -26.76
CA GLN A 138 -8.37 -0.54 -27.11
C GLN A 138 -7.64 0.23 -25.99
N LEU A 139 -7.95 -0.06 -24.73
CA LEU A 139 -7.23 0.52 -23.59
C LEU A 139 -5.80 0.01 -23.49
N ALA A 140 -5.53 -1.25 -23.85
CA ALA A 140 -4.19 -1.81 -23.89
C ALA A 140 -3.34 -1.13 -24.98
N GLN A 141 -3.88 -0.96 -26.19
CA GLN A 141 -3.22 -0.25 -27.29
C GLN A 141 -2.94 1.21 -26.94
N TRP A 142 -3.92 1.92 -26.36
CA TRP A 142 -3.71 3.30 -25.91
C TRP A 142 -2.59 3.38 -24.88
N LYS A 143 -2.54 2.43 -23.93
CA LYS A 143 -1.52 2.37 -22.89
C LYS A 143 -0.14 2.11 -23.47
N GLU A 144 -0.01 1.18 -24.41
CA GLU A 144 1.26 0.89 -25.09
C GLU A 144 1.80 2.13 -25.81
N LYS A 145 0.92 2.81 -26.57
CA LYS A 145 1.27 4.02 -27.31
C LYS A 145 1.64 5.21 -26.40
N ASN A 146 0.92 5.40 -25.29
CA ASN A 146 1.00 6.64 -24.51
C ASN A 146 1.79 6.55 -23.19
N MET A 147 1.89 5.35 -22.62
CA MET A 147 2.51 5.09 -21.32
C MET A 147 3.76 4.20 -21.42
N GLY A 148 4.12 3.78 -22.64
CA GLY A 148 5.24 2.88 -22.92
C GLY A 148 4.84 1.41 -22.94
N ILE A 149 5.67 0.62 -23.60
CA ILE A 149 5.45 -0.81 -23.83
C ILE A 149 5.40 -1.54 -22.49
N PRO A 150 4.43 -2.44 -22.24
CA PRO A 150 4.58 -3.42 -21.17
C PRO A 150 5.87 -4.20 -21.46
N GLY A 151 6.83 -4.16 -20.52
CA GLY A 151 8.17 -4.70 -20.75
C GLY A 151 8.23 -6.08 -21.40
N THR A 152 9.38 -6.44 -21.98
CA THR A 152 9.59 -7.72 -22.68
C THR A 152 9.17 -8.91 -21.80
N LYS A 153 9.00 -10.10 -22.39
CA LYS A 153 8.66 -11.30 -21.59
C LYS A 153 9.65 -11.48 -20.43
N GLU A 154 10.93 -11.26 -20.70
CA GLU A 154 12.04 -11.32 -19.75
C GLU A 154 11.88 -10.24 -18.66
N GLU A 155 11.56 -8.99 -19.01
CA GLU A 155 11.33 -7.93 -18.01
C GLU A 155 10.10 -8.20 -17.14
N ARG A 156 9.05 -8.81 -17.71
CA ARG A 156 7.86 -9.24 -16.96
C ARG A 156 8.17 -10.36 -16.00
N ASP A 157 8.96 -11.34 -16.42
CA ASP A 157 9.33 -12.49 -15.57
C ASP A 157 10.31 -12.05 -14.48
N ALA A 158 11.28 -11.19 -14.78
CA ALA A 158 12.14 -10.55 -13.78
C ALA A 158 11.32 -9.73 -12.76
N ARG A 159 10.29 -9.02 -13.23
CA ARG A 159 9.36 -8.31 -12.33
C ARG A 159 8.59 -9.27 -11.44
N LYS A 160 8.08 -10.39 -11.96
CA LYS A 160 7.37 -11.41 -11.16
C LYS A 160 8.28 -12.01 -10.10
N ALA A 161 9.49 -12.44 -10.48
CA ALA A 161 10.47 -12.99 -9.54
C ALA A 161 10.80 -12.01 -8.41
N ARG A 162 10.98 -10.72 -8.74
CA ARG A 162 11.19 -9.68 -7.72
C ARG A 162 9.98 -9.51 -6.79
N MET A 163 8.76 -9.50 -7.33
CA MET A 163 7.54 -9.41 -6.53
C MET A 163 7.37 -10.61 -5.61
N GLU A 164 7.73 -11.80 -6.09
CA GLU A 164 7.68 -13.03 -5.30
C GLU A 164 8.69 -13.00 -4.15
N LYS A 165 9.93 -12.58 -4.42
CA LYS A 165 10.93 -12.34 -3.37
C LYS A 165 10.44 -11.33 -2.33
N MET A 166 9.79 -10.24 -2.77
CA MET A 166 9.17 -9.27 -1.86
C MET A 166 8.07 -9.90 -1.01
N ARG A 167 7.18 -10.69 -1.63
CA ARG A 167 6.11 -11.40 -0.94
C ARG A 167 6.67 -12.30 0.16
N MET A 168 7.64 -13.15 -0.19
CA MET A 168 8.26 -14.07 0.77
C MET A 168 8.91 -13.36 1.96
N THR A 169 9.66 -12.27 1.73
CA THR A 169 10.28 -11.52 2.84
C THR A 169 9.22 -10.84 3.71
N HIS A 170 8.15 -10.30 3.12
CA HIS A 170 7.04 -9.72 3.87
C HIS A 170 6.30 -10.77 4.72
N GLU A 171 6.10 -11.98 4.20
CA GLU A 171 5.49 -13.09 4.93
C GLU A 171 6.39 -13.58 6.07
N ALA A 172 7.69 -13.75 5.82
CA ALA A 172 8.65 -14.10 6.86
C ALA A 172 8.70 -13.02 7.95
N PHE A 173 8.68 -11.74 7.57
CA PHE A 173 8.60 -10.62 8.50
C PHE A 173 7.33 -10.67 9.34
N HIS A 174 6.17 -10.88 8.70
CA HIS A 174 4.90 -10.95 9.42
C HIS A 174 4.88 -12.10 10.42
N ALA A 175 5.29 -13.30 10.00
CA ALA A 175 5.37 -14.47 10.88
C ALA A 175 6.36 -14.26 12.04
N ALA A 176 7.49 -13.59 11.81
CA ALA A 176 8.45 -13.26 12.87
C ALA A 176 7.86 -12.29 13.92
N ILE A 177 7.07 -11.31 13.47
CA ILE A 177 6.36 -10.38 14.35
C ILE A 177 5.25 -11.09 15.13
N GLU A 178 4.42 -11.90 14.47
CA GLU A 178 3.32 -12.64 15.09
C GLU A 178 3.81 -13.63 16.15
N SER A 179 4.92 -14.33 15.87
CA SER A 179 5.53 -15.25 16.83
C SER A 179 6.33 -14.56 17.93
N GLY A 180 6.63 -13.26 17.80
CA GLY A 180 7.48 -12.52 18.73
C GLY A 180 8.95 -13.00 18.75
N ASP A 181 9.39 -13.76 17.74
CA ASP A 181 10.72 -14.36 17.67
C ASP A 181 11.79 -13.30 17.37
N ALA A 182 12.46 -12.83 18.42
CA ALA A 182 13.48 -11.79 18.32
C ALA A 182 14.63 -12.15 17.36
N ALA A 183 15.01 -13.42 17.26
CA ALA A 183 16.09 -13.85 16.37
C ALA A 183 15.66 -13.73 14.90
N LYS A 184 14.45 -14.19 14.57
CA LYS A 184 13.90 -14.06 13.21
C LYS A 184 13.65 -12.61 12.81
N ILE A 185 13.20 -11.77 13.74
CA ILE A 185 13.03 -10.33 13.48
C ILE A 185 14.39 -9.70 13.13
N LYS A 186 15.45 -10.03 13.87
CA LYS A 186 16.82 -9.56 13.58
C LYS A 186 17.31 -10.01 12.20
N GLU A 187 16.97 -11.24 11.79
CA GLU A 187 17.40 -11.81 10.52
C GLU A 187 16.69 -11.19 9.30
N VAL A 188 15.38 -10.93 9.42
CA VAL A 188 14.56 -10.45 8.30
C VAL A 188 14.65 -8.93 8.09
N LEU A 189 14.96 -8.15 9.14
CA LEU A 189 15.05 -6.69 9.05
C LEU A 189 16.07 -6.19 8.01
N PRO A 190 17.30 -6.73 7.92
CA PRO A 190 18.23 -6.38 6.85
C PRO A 190 17.67 -6.68 5.44
N GLN A 191 16.93 -7.77 5.27
CA GLN A 191 16.31 -8.11 3.99
C GLN A 191 15.24 -7.07 3.60
N MET A 192 14.43 -6.64 4.56
CA MET A 192 13.43 -5.58 4.37
C MET A 192 14.07 -4.25 3.99
N LEU A 193 15.22 -3.91 4.62
CA LEU A 193 15.99 -2.70 4.29
C LEU A 193 16.49 -2.74 2.84
N GLU A 194 17.08 -3.85 2.41
CA GLU A 194 17.57 -4.03 1.03
C GLU A 194 16.44 -3.97 0.00
N GLN A 195 15.26 -4.52 0.32
CA GLN A 195 14.10 -4.38 -0.55
C GLN A 195 13.64 -2.92 -0.68
N MET A 196 13.71 -2.14 0.40
CA MET A 196 13.37 -0.73 0.34
C MET A 196 14.38 0.08 -0.47
N LYS A 197 15.69 -0.19 -0.31
CA LYS A 197 16.75 0.38 -1.16
C LYS A 197 16.48 0.09 -2.64
N ALA A 198 16.22 -1.16 -2.99
CA ALA A 198 15.91 -1.56 -4.38
C ALA A 198 14.65 -0.87 -4.92
N LYS A 199 13.62 -0.68 -4.09
CA LYS A 199 12.40 0.07 -4.47
C LYS A 199 12.69 1.53 -4.74
N ASN A 200 13.58 2.16 -3.97
CA ASN A 200 14.01 3.53 -4.21
C ASN A 200 14.82 3.65 -5.51
N THR A 201 15.77 2.75 -5.78
CA THR A 201 16.53 2.74 -7.04
C THR A 201 15.59 2.64 -8.26
N LEU A 202 14.60 1.74 -8.22
CA LEU A 202 13.62 1.61 -9.30
C LEU A 202 12.73 2.84 -9.45
N LEU A 203 12.39 3.51 -8.34
CA LEU A 203 11.60 4.73 -8.36
C LEU A 203 12.40 5.88 -8.97
N ALA A 204 13.67 6.04 -8.60
CA ALA A 204 14.60 7.00 -9.19
C ALA A 204 14.74 6.80 -10.71
N GLN A 205 14.98 5.56 -11.16
CA GLN A 205 15.05 5.24 -12.59
C GLN A 205 13.77 5.63 -13.35
N LYS A 206 12.60 5.35 -12.76
CA LYS A 206 11.30 5.72 -13.36
C LYS A 206 11.06 7.23 -13.38
N LEU A 207 11.55 7.95 -12.38
CA LEU A 207 11.49 9.41 -12.38
C LEU A 207 12.30 9.98 -13.54
N GLU A 208 13.54 9.55 -13.70
CA GLU A 208 14.40 10.01 -14.79
C GLU A 208 13.83 9.68 -16.17
N GLN A 209 13.24 8.50 -16.35
CA GLN A 209 12.53 8.15 -17.59
C GLN A 209 11.31 9.05 -17.88
N ARG A 210 10.64 9.58 -16.83
CA ARG A 210 9.44 10.41 -16.97
C ARG A 210 9.74 11.90 -17.10
N LYS A 211 10.92 12.34 -16.67
CA LYS A 211 11.43 13.71 -16.83
C LYS A 211 11.92 13.97 -18.26
N LYS A 212 12.35 12.92 -18.98
CA LYS A 212 12.66 12.97 -20.42
C LYS A 212 11.38 13.17 -21.26
#